data_AF-A0A847W885-F1
#
_entry.id   AF-A0A847W885-F1
#
_cell.length_a   1.000
_cell.length_b   1.000
_cell.length_c   1.000
_cell.angle_alpha   90.00
_cell.angle_beta   90.00
_cell.angle_gamma   90.00
#
_symmetry.space_group_name_H-M   'P 1'
#
loop_
_entity.id
_entity.type
_entity.pdbx_description
1 polymer ?
#
loop_
_entity_poly.entity_id
_entity_poly.type
_entity_poly.pdbx_seq_one_letter_code
_entity_poly.pdbx_strand_id
1 'polypeptide(L)' 'MRDPYEVLGVSRNASEDEIKKAYRELARKYHPDNYKDNPLSDLAQEKMKEINEAYDAITKGRAGSG' A
#
# COMPACT_ATOMS: atom_id res chain seq x y z
N MET A 1 15.01 1.95 -6.32
CA MET A 1 13.55 2.22 -6.37
C MET A 1 12.86 0.95 -5.92
N ARG A 2 12.03 0.99 -4.87
CA ARG A 2 11.13 -0.13 -4.57
C ARG A 2 9.95 -0.03 -5.51
N ASP A 3 9.59 -1.14 -6.14
CA ASP A 3 8.41 -1.18 -6.98
C ASP A 3 7.14 -0.94 -6.13
N PRO A 4 6.27 0.00 -6.51
CA PRO A 4 5.06 0.26 -5.75
C PRO A 4 4.13 -0.97 -5.77
N TYR A 5 4.17 -1.77 -6.83
CA TYR A 5 3.45 -3.04 -6.91
C TYR A 5 3.96 -4.06 -5.87
N GLU A 6 5.27 -4.15 -5.64
CA GLU A 6 5.83 -5.01 -4.59
C GLU A 6 5.48 -4.52 -3.18
N VAL A 7 5.44 -3.21 -2.97
CA VAL A 7 5.03 -2.59 -1.69
C VAL A 7 3.58 -2.96 -1.34
N LEU A 8 2.70 -2.92 -2.33
CA LEU A 8 1.30 -3.34 -2.21
C LEU A 8 1.12 -4.86 -2.25
N GLY A 9 2.17 -5.63 -2.55
CA GLY A 9 2.10 -7.08 -2.69
C GLY A 9 1.23 -7.54 -3.86
N VAL A 10 1.11 -6.71 -4.90
CA VAL A 10 0.31 -6.98 -6.10
C VAL A 10 1.22 -7.17 -7.31
N SER A 11 0.69 -7.83 -8.34
CA SER A 11 1.41 -7.95 -9.61
C SER A 11 1.49 -6.60 -10.33
N ARG A 12 2.54 -6.36 -11.12
CA ARG A 12 2.63 -5.19 -12.02
C ARG A 12 1.48 -5.13 -13.03
N ASN A 13 0.87 -6.28 -13.32
CA ASN A 13 -0.30 -6.40 -14.19
C ASN A 13 -1.63 -6.34 -13.43
N ALA A 14 -1.63 -6.12 -12.11
CA ALA A 14 -2.83 -6.12 -11.29
C ALA A 14 -3.78 -4.99 -11.71
N SER A 15 -5.07 -5.29 -11.75
CA SER A 15 -6.12 -4.31 -12.08
C SER A 15 -6.28 -3.28 -10.96
N GLU A 16 -6.85 -2.11 -11.25
CA GLU A 16 -7.13 -1.09 -10.22
C GLU A 16 -7.96 -1.64 -9.05
N ASP A 17 -8.90 -2.54 -9.33
CA ASP A 17 -9.66 -3.26 -8.30
C ASP A 17 -8.77 -4.11 -7.38
N GLU A 18 -7.80 -4.83 -7.93
CA GLU A 18 -6.85 -5.62 -7.14
C GLU A 18 -5.96 -4.73 -6.29
N ILE A 19 -5.48 -3.62 -6.85
CA ILE A 19 -4.67 -2.63 -6.14
C ILE A 19 -5.48 -2.00 -4.98
N LYS A 20 -6.72 -1.59 -5.22
CA LYS A 20 -7.64 -1.07 -4.18
C LYS A 20 -7.95 -2.12 -3.12
N LYS A 21 -8.07 -3.38 -3.50
CA LYS A 21 -8.35 -4.49 -2.57
C LYS A 21 -7.14 -4.75 -1.67
N ALA A 22 -5.95 -4.89 -2.26
CA ALA A 22 -4.71 -5.09 -1.53
C ALA A 22 -4.41 -3.91 -0.60
N TYR A 23 -4.60 -2.67 -1.06
CA TYR A 23 -4.49 -1.48 -0.23
C TYR A 23 -5.39 -1.56 1.02
N ARG A 24 -6.67 -1.93 0.84
CA ARG A 24 -7.62 -2.06 1.96
C ARG A 24 -7.24 -3.19 2.92
N GLU A 25 -6.75 -4.32 2.41
CA GLU A 25 -6.29 -5.43 3.24
C GLU A 25 -5.04 -5.05 4.05
N LEU A 26 -4.08 -4.37 3.43
CA LEU A 26 -2.88 -3.91 4.09
C LEU A 26 -3.17 -2.80 5.11
N ALA A 27 -4.06 -1.85 4.78
CA ALA A 27 -4.46 -0.79 5.71
C ALA A 27 -5.14 -1.36 6.98
N ARG A 28 -5.96 -2.41 6.82
CA ARG A 28 -6.51 -3.15 7.96
C ARG A 28 -5.44 -3.92 8.73
N LYS A 29 -4.48 -4.51 8.02
CA LYS A 29 -3.38 -5.27 8.63
C LYS A 29 -2.48 -4.37 9.47
N TYR A 30 -2.07 -3.22 8.93
CA TYR A 30 -1.20 -2.23 9.57
C TYR A 30 -1.98 -1.16 10.37
N HIS A 31 -3.26 -1.37 10.66
CA HIS A 31 -4.09 -0.39 11.35
C HIS A 31 -3.56 -0.11 12.77
N PRO A 32 -3.43 1.16 13.20
CA PRO A 32 -2.83 1.51 14.49
C PRO A 32 -3.55 0.89 15.69
N ASP A 33 -4.86 0.63 15.61
CA ASP A 33 -5.57 -0.11 16.67
C ASP A 33 -5.01 -1.52 16.92
N ASN A 34 -4.46 -2.19 15.91
CA ASN A 34 -3.84 -3.51 16.09
C ASN A 34 -2.45 -3.42 16.74
N TYR A 35 -1.82 -2.24 16.77
CA TYR A 35 -0.46 -2.02 17.25
C TYR A 35 -0.36 -1.06 18.43
N LYS A 36 -1.49 -0.73 19.07
CA LYS A 36 -1.61 0.31 20.11
C LYS A 36 -0.66 0.13 21.32
N ASP A 37 -0.20 -1.10 21.56
CA ASP A 37 0.78 -1.47 22.59
C ASP A 37 1.96 -2.30 22.03
N ASN A 38 2.24 -2.15 20.73
CA ASN A 38 3.25 -2.96 20.05
C ASN A 38 4.42 -2.07 19.59
N PRO A 39 5.70 -2.45 19.84
CA PRO A 39 6.85 -1.74 19.28
C PRO A 39 6.86 -1.70 17.74
N LEU A 40 6.00 -2.50 17.10
CA LEU A 40 5.77 -2.48 15.66
C LEU A 40 4.86 -1.33 15.21
N SER A 41 4.34 -0.48 16.10
CA SER A 41 3.50 0.67 15.74
C SER A 41 4.23 1.64 14.81
N ASP A 42 5.49 1.96 15.10
CA ASP A 42 6.32 2.82 14.24
C ASP A 42 6.50 2.19 12.85
N LEU A 43 6.81 0.88 12.82
CA LEU A 43 6.97 0.13 11.57
C LEU A 43 5.66 0.05 10.78
N ALA A 44 4.52 -0.10 11.46
CA ALA A 44 3.20 -0.11 10.85
C ALA A 44 2.86 1.25 10.23
N GLN A 45 3.24 2.35 10.89
CA GLN A 45 3.07 3.70 10.38
C GLN A 45 3.93 3.94 9.12
N GLU A 46 5.20 3.51 9.14
CA GLU A 46 6.09 3.58 7.96
C GLU A 46 5.54 2.74 6.80
N LYS A 47 5.15 1.48 7.07
CA LYS A 47 4.50 0.59 6.10
C LYS A 47 3.26 1.24 5.49
N MET A 48 2.39 1.81 6.32
CA MET A 48 1.17 2.47 5.88
C MET A 48 1.48 3.64 4.94
N LYS A 49 2.53 4.42 5.25
CA LYS A 49 3.00 5.51 4.40
C LYS A 49 3.51 4.98 3.06
N GLU A 50 4.35 3.95 3.06
CA GLU A 50 4.83 3.29 1.82
C GLU A 50 3.66 2.77 0.97
N ILE A 51 2.67 2.13 1.58
CA ILE A 51 1.48 1.60 0.90
C ILE A 51 0.66 2.71 0.23
N ASN A 52 0.48 3.85 0.92
CA ASN A 52 -0.21 5.02 0.36
C ASN A 52 0.56 5.62 -0.83
N GLU A 53 1.87 5.83 -0.67
CA GLU A 53 2.72 6.36 -1.75
C GLU A 53 2.75 5.41 -2.95
N ALA A 54 2.81 4.10 -2.71
CA ALA A 54 2.77 3.09 -3.76
C ALA A 54 1.44 3.09 -4.52
N TYR A 55 0.32 3.15 -3.80
CA TYR A 55 -1.01 3.21 -4.40
C TYR A 55 -1.15 4.46 -5.29
N ASP A 56 -0.78 5.62 -4.75
CA ASP A 56 -0.84 6.88 -5.48
C ASP A 56 0.08 6.88 -6.70
N ALA A 57 1.31 6.33 -6.58
CA ALA A 57 2.25 6.20 -7.69
C ALA A 57 1.71 5.30 -8.82
N ILE A 58 1.07 4.17 -8.48
CA ILE A 58 0.48 3.27 -9.49
C ILE A 58 -0.72 3.95 -10.17
N THR A 59 -1.61 4.57 -9.39
CA THR A 59 -2.78 5.26 -9.93
C THR A 59 -2.38 6.45 -10.81
N LYS A 60 -1.39 7.26 -10.39
CA LYS A 60 -0.85 8.38 -11.19
C LYS A 60 -0.13 7.91 -12.44
N GLY A 61 0.68 6.86 -12.34
CA GLY A 61 1.39 6.27 -13.49
C GLY A 61 0.44 5.74 -14.56
N ARG A 62 -0.73 5.23 -14.16
CA ARG A 62 -1.79 4.82 -15.09
C ARG A 62 -2.56 5.98 -15.71
N ALA A 63 -2.79 7.05 -14.95
CA ALA A 63 -3.53 8.22 -15.42
C ALA A 63 -2.78 9.07 -16.45
N GLY A 64 -1.45 8.96 -16.53
CA GLY A 64 -0.61 9.74 -17.44
C GLY A 64 -0.46 9.20 -18.86
N SER A 65 -1.17 8.14 -19.24
CA SER A 65 -1.04 7.50 -20.56
C SER A 65 -2.30 7.59 -21.43
N GLY A 66 -3.23 8.50 -21.09
CA GLY A 66 -4.44 8.81 -21.86
C GLY A 66 -4.31 10.08 -22.70
#